data_AF-A0AAQ5ZI13-F1
#
_entry.id   AF-A0AAQ5ZI13-F1
#
_cell.length_a   1.000
_cell.length_b   1.000
_cell.length_c   1.000
_cell.angle_alpha   90.00
_cell.angle_beta   90.00
_cell.angle_gamma   90.00
#
_symmetry.space_group_name_H-M   'P 1'
#
loop_
_entity.id
_entity.type
_entity.pdbx_description
1 polymer ?
#
loop_
_entity_poly.entity_id
_entity_poly.type
_entity_poly.pdbx_seq_one_letter_code
_entity_poly.pdbx_strand_id
1 'polypeptide(L)'
;MSLTLCSFQHPPLPQYRSPALQRLQVIFSHYYLTVLGNAVALANVVCICVSCTHAIINLCFILYYLFEMCVKIFAFGWLGYLSYRNNIFDGFLTILLLALQITIFITYRLPNSQWDPSSHGVMSLWEMVRLVNMLIVFRFLRIIPDIKLMALVASTLLDLVKNLRAFAGILVVVYYVFAVFGIWLFEGAIKPPAGMSMECGTYEQLGYWPNNFDDFAAAIILLYDVMIVNNWQAFMDAYSRYTTEWSKIYFVCWWLTSSVMWVNLFVALILENFIYKWDRSHSCSVTDVERIRYETSVQLMFREQVQEPTEEELLCQLHQHPHLHLQW
;
A
#
# COMPACT_ATOMS: atom_id res chain seq x y z
N MET A 1 12.83 -34.71 9.66
CA MET A 1 12.83 -33.66 8.62
C MET A 1 12.48 -32.36 9.31
N SER A 2 13.50 -31.76 9.92
CA SER A 2 13.37 -30.62 10.83
C SER A 2 13.45 -29.36 9.98
N LEU A 3 12.30 -28.80 9.61
CA LEU A 3 12.21 -27.43 9.12
C LEU A 3 12.42 -26.52 10.32
N THR A 4 13.69 -26.23 10.60
CA THR A 4 14.11 -25.12 11.45
C THR A 4 13.39 -23.86 10.98
N LEU A 5 12.67 -23.23 11.90
CA LEU A 5 12.26 -21.84 11.78
C LEU A 5 13.49 -21.01 11.39
N CYS A 6 13.61 -20.67 10.10
CA CYS A 6 14.40 -19.53 9.70
C CYS A 6 13.68 -18.30 10.26
N SER A 7 14.06 -17.89 11.47
CA SER A 7 13.97 -16.48 11.82
C SER A 7 14.57 -15.70 10.65
N PHE A 8 13.81 -14.76 10.09
CA PHE A 8 14.29 -13.80 9.09
C PHE A 8 15.40 -12.94 9.73
N GLN A 9 16.58 -13.51 9.91
CA GLN A 9 17.74 -12.81 10.43
C GLN A 9 18.41 -12.19 9.22
N HIS A 10 18.41 -10.86 9.19
CA HIS A 10 19.05 -10.10 8.13
C HIS A 10 20.50 -10.58 7.95
N PRO A 11 20.98 -10.72 6.70
CA PRO A 11 22.33 -11.19 6.45
C PRO A 11 23.35 -10.23 7.10
N PRO A 12 24.52 -10.73 7.54
CA PRO A 12 25.55 -9.90 8.13
C PRO A 12 26.03 -8.84 7.13
N LEU A 13 26.41 -7.68 7.66
CA LEU A 13 26.95 -6.57 6.86
C LEU A 13 28.21 -7.02 6.09
N PRO A 14 28.41 -6.54 4.85
CA PRO A 14 29.61 -6.85 4.08
C PRO A 14 30.85 -6.32 4.81
N GLN A 15 31.91 -7.13 4.90
CA GLN A 15 33.19 -6.73 5.48
C GLN A 15 34.12 -6.20 4.38
N TYR A 16 34.46 -4.91 4.46
CA TYR A 16 35.43 -4.30 3.55
C TYR A 16 36.86 -4.44 4.07
N ARG A 17 37.81 -4.72 3.18
CA ARG A 17 39.23 -4.90 3.53
C ARG A 17 39.95 -3.58 3.83
N SER A 18 39.49 -2.45 3.29
CA SER A 18 40.13 -1.15 3.49
C SER A 18 39.45 -0.35 4.62
N PRO A 19 40.24 0.35 5.46
CA PRO A 19 39.70 1.11 6.59
C PRO A 19 38.86 2.32 6.14
N ALA A 20 39.12 2.86 4.95
CA ALA A 20 38.33 3.95 4.38
C ALA A 20 36.91 3.49 4.02
N LEU A 21 36.75 2.29 3.43
CA LEU A 21 35.44 1.75 3.07
C LEU A 21 34.63 1.36 4.32
N GLN A 22 35.30 0.88 5.38
CA GLN A 22 34.65 0.63 6.66
C GLN A 22 34.11 1.92 7.30
N ARG A 23 34.89 3.02 7.28
CA ARG A 23 34.40 4.33 7.76
C ARG A 23 33.21 4.83 6.94
N LEU A 24 33.26 4.68 5.61
CA LEU A 24 32.14 5.05 4.73
C LEU A 24 30.89 4.20 5.01
N GLN A 25 31.05 2.90 5.27
CA GLN A 25 29.94 2.01 5.63
C GLN A 25 29.25 2.45 6.93
N VAL A 26 30.01 2.88 7.94
CA VAL A 26 29.45 3.40 9.20
C VAL A 26 28.69 4.71 8.97
N ILE A 27 29.22 5.61 8.14
CA ILE A 27 28.54 6.87 7.79
C ILE A 27 27.23 6.59 7.04
N PHE A 28 27.26 5.69 6.06
CA PHE A 28 26.11 5.41 5.19
C PHE A 28 25.03 4.54 5.84
N SER A 29 25.37 3.77 6.88
CA SER A 29 24.38 3.04 7.69
C SER A 29 23.69 3.92 8.73
N HIS A 30 24.10 5.19 8.89
CA HIS A 30 23.53 6.06 9.90
C HIS A 30 22.08 6.44 9.58
N TYR A 31 21.25 6.48 10.63
CA TYR A 31 19.83 6.89 10.58
C TYR A 31 19.58 8.22 9.84
N TYR A 32 20.53 9.16 9.88
CA TYR A 32 20.42 10.46 9.20
C TYR A 32 20.25 10.35 7.69
N LEU A 33 20.80 9.32 7.04
CA LEU A 33 20.62 9.11 5.60
C LEU A 33 19.13 8.87 5.25
N THR A 34 18.43 8.14 6.13
CA THR A 34 17.00 7.86 5.96
C THR A 34 16.16 9.13 6.19
N VAL A 35 16.49 9.91 7.21
CA VAL A 35 15.85 11.21 7.50
C VAL A 35 16.05 12.19 6.34
N LEU A 36 17.28 12.29 5.81
CA LEU A 36 17.60 13.13 4.65
C LEU A 36 16.77 12.71 3.43
N GLY A 37 16.72 11.42 3.11
CA GLY A 37 15.90 10.93 2.00
C GLY A 37 14.41 11.22 2.19
N ASN A 38 13.89 11.13 3.42
CA ASN A 38 12.49 11.47 3.73
C ASN A 38 12.23 12.97 3.53
N ALA A 39 13.16 13.84 3.94
CA ALA A 39 13.08 15.28 3.71
C ALA A 39 13.10 15.63 2.21
N VAL A 40 13.96 14.98 1.43
CA VAL A 40 14.03 15.18 -0.03
C VAL A 40 12.77 14.66 -0.73
N ALA A 41 12.21 13.53 -0.30
CA ALA A 41 10.94 13.02 -0.81
C ALA A 41 9.80 14.02 -0.54
N LEU A 42 9.72 14.57 0.68
CA LEU A 42 8.73 15.58 1.04
C LEU A 42 8.90 16.86 0.20
N ALA A 43 10.14 17.34 0.05
CA ALA A 43 10.44 18.51 -0.77
C ALA A 43 10.00 18.32 -2.22
N ASN A 44 10.20 17.12 -2.79
CA ASN A 44 9.78 16.80 -4.15
C ASN A 44 8.24 16.83 -4.30
N VAL A 45 7.49 16.28 -3.34
CA VAL A 45 6.02 16.38 -3.35
C VAL A 45 5.57 17.84 -3.27
N VAL A 46 6.20 18.66 -2.41
CA VAL A 46 5.89 20.09 -2.32
C VAL A 46 6.18 20.80 -3.65
N CYS A 47 7.30 20.50 -4.32
CA CYS A 47 7.60 21.03 -5.64
C CYS A 47 6.52 20.68 -6.68
N ILE A 48 5.96 19.46 -6.63
CA ILE A 48 4.83 19.05 -7.47
C ILE A 48 3.57 19.85 -7.13
N CYS A 49 3.24 19.99 -5.85
CA CYS A 49 2.05 20.72 -5.41
C CYS A 49 2.08 22.20 -5.83
N VAL A 50 3.25 22.86 -5.77
CA VAL A 50 3.41 24.27 -6.17
C VAL A 50 3.57 24.41 -7.70
N SER A 51 3.52 23.31 -8.46
CA SER A 51 3.73 23.29 -9.92
C SER A 51 5.11 23.83 -10.35
N CYS A 52 6.11 23.82 -9.46
CA CYS A 52 7.50 24.19 -9.75
C CYS A 52 8.28 23.05 -10.45
N THR A 53 7.60 22.14 -11.14
CA THR A 53 8.21 20.94 -11.72
C THR A 53 8.84 21.25 -13.07
N HIS A 54 10.10 21.67 -13.04
CA HIS A 54 10.94 21.70 -14.23
C HIS A 54 11.58 20.33 -14.47
N ALA A 55 11.77 19.95 -15.73
CA ALA A 55 12.42 18.69 -16.09
C ALA A 55 13.80 18.50 -15.42
N ILE A 56 14.54 19.60 -15.23
CA ILE A 56 15.83 19.61 -14.55
C ILE A 56 15.69 19.26 -13.06
N ILE A 57 14.70 19.83 -12.38
CA ILE A 57 14.44 19.56 -10.95
C ILE A 57 14.05 18.10 -10.75
N ASN A 58 13.15 17.58 -11.58
CA ASN A 58 12.76 16.16 -11.55
C ASN A 58 13.97 15.24 -11.79
N LEU A 59 14.84 15.59 -12.74
CA LEU A 59 16.09 14.85 -12.98
C LEU A 59 17.02 14.89 -11.76
N CYS A 60 17.21 16.04 -11.12
CA CYS A 60 18.02 16.16 -9.91
C CYS A 60 17.49 15.27 -8.77
N PHE A 61 16.17 15.24 -8.56
CA PHE A 61 15.57 14.34 -7.57
C PHE A 61 15.78 12.87 -7.91
N ILE A 62 15.59 12.46 -9.16
CA ILE A 62 15.78 11.07 -9.59
C ILE A 62 17.25 10.64 -9.43
N LEU A 63 18.20 11.51 -9.77
CA LEU A 63 19.63 11.26 -9.55
C LEU A 63 19.97 11.14 -8.07
N TYR A 64 19.39 11.98 -7.22
CA TYR A 64 19.53 11.85 -5.78
C TYR A 64 19.00 10.49 -5.27
N TYR A 65 17.84 10.04 -5.77
CA TYR A 65 17.29 8.74 -5.38
C TYR A 65 18.15 7.56 -5.84
N LEU A 66 18.70 7.64 -7.05
CA LEU A 66 19.67 6.66 -7.54
C LEU A 66 20.91 6.63 -6.64
N PHE A 67 21.40 7.80 -6.23
CA PHE A 67 22.51 7.91 -5.30
C PHE A 67 22.19 7.31 -3.93
N GLU A 68 21.04 7.64 -3.32
CA GLU A 68 20.57 7.06 -2.06
C GLU A 68 20.52 5.52 -2.13
N MET A 69 19.99 4.97 -3.23
CA MET A 69 19.92 3.53 -3.46
C MET A 69 21.32 2.90 -3.55
N CYS A 70 22.23 3.47 -4.35
CA CYS A 70 23.61 2.99 -4.48
C CYS A 70 24.36 3.00 -3.14
N VAL A 71 24.19 4.06 -2.36
CA VAL A 71 24.78 4.19 -1.02
C VAL A 71 24.26 3.12 -0.07
N LYS A 72 22.95 2.84 -0.05
CA LYS A 72 22.36 1.78 0.79
C LYS A 72 22.82 0.39 0.37
N ILE A 73 22.89 0.11 -0.94
CA ILE A 73 23.40 -1.18 -1.46
C ILE A 73 24.86 -1.36 -1.07
N PHE A 74 25.67 -0.30 -1.11
CA PHE A 74 27.04 -0.34 -0.63
C PHE A 74 27.12 -0.59 0.88
N ALA A 75 26.30 0.08 1.70
CA ALA A 75 26.35 -0.09 3.16
C ALA A 75 25.92 -1.49 3.64
N PHE A 76 24.79 -2.00 3.10
CA PHE A 76 24.16 -3.24 3.55
C PHE A 76 24.49 -4.48 2.70
N GLY A 77 25.10 -4.28 1.53
CA GLY A 77 25.24 -5.31 0.51
C GLY A 77 23.91 -5.59 -0.21
N TRP A 78 24.00 -6.27 -1.36
CA TRP A 78 22.83 -6.58 -2.20
C TRP A 78 21.75 -7.38 -1.46
N LEU A 79 22.16 -8.45 -0.76
CA LEU A 79 21.25 -9.31 0.01
C LEU A 79 20.69 -8.60 1.25
N GLY A 80 21.49 -7.74 1.90
CA GLY A 80 21.03 -6.94 3.03
C GLY A 80 19.99 -5.91 2.61
N TYR A 81 20.20 -5.22 1.48
CA TYR A 81 19.24 -4.26 0.93
C TYR A 81 17.88 -4.92 0.62
N LEU A 82 17.91 -6.08 -0.06
CA LEU A 82 16.70 -6.85 -0.41
C LEU A 82 15.98 -7.47 0.79
N SER A 83 16.61 -7.52 1.96
CA SER A 83 15.97 -8.07 3.16
C SER A 83 14.95 -7.10 3.78
N TYR A 84 15.10 -5.79 3.53
CA TYR A 84 14.19 -4.77 4.08
C TYR A 84 13.07 -4.43 3.09
N ARG A 85 11.82 -4.70 3.48
CA ARG A 85 10.63 -4.46 2.62
C ARG A 85 10.48 -3.00 2.17
N ASN A 86 10.82 -2.03 3.01
CA ASN A 86 10.77 -0.60 2.66
C ASN A 86 11.80 -0.25 1.57
N ASN A 87 12.99 -0.83 1.65
CA ASN A 87 14.05 -0.63 0.65
C ASN A 87 13.68 -1.28 -0.69
N ILE A 88 13.03 -2.45 -0.70
CA ILE A 88 12.55 -3.07 -1.94
C ILE A 88 11.56 -2.14 -2.67
N PHE A 89 10.60 -1.56 -1.94
CA PHE A 89 9.62 -0.64 -2.50
C PHE A 89 10.26 0.65 -3.04
N ASP A 90 11.14 1.29 -2.27
CA ASP A 90 11.84 2.53 -2.67
C ASP A 90 12.80 2.29 -3.85
N GLY A 91 13.48 1.13 -3.88
CA GLY A 91 14.34 0.71 -4.98
C GLY A 91 13.54 0.46 -6.26
N PHE A 92 12.42 -0.26 -6.17
CA PHE A 92 11.53 -0.49 -7.31
C PHE A 92 11.02 0.83 -7.90
N LEU A 93 10.51 1.75 -7.07
CA LEU A 93 10.07 3.07 -7.52
C LEU A 93 11.21 3.88 -8.15
N THR A 94 12.42 3.79 -7.60
CA THR A 94 13.60 4.50 -8.14
C THR A 94 14.01 4.00 -9.51
N ILE A 95 14.03 2.67 -9.70
CA ILE A 95 14.33 2.07 -11.02
C ILE A 95 13.24 2.42 -12.03
N LEU A 96 11.97 2.34 -11.63
CA LEU A 96 10.84 2.69 -12.50
C LEU A 96 10.87 4.17 -12.93
N LEU A 97 11.12 5.09 -11.99
CA LEU A 97 11.25 6.52 -12.28
C LEU A 97 12.45 6.82 -13.20
N LEU A 98 13.59 6.16 -12.98
CA LEU A 98 14.76 6.29 -13.84
C LEU A 98 14.47 5.78 -15.26
N ALA A 99 13.84 4.61 -15.39
CA ALA A 99 13.47 4.05 -16.69
C ALA A 99 12.56 5.01 -17.48
N LEU A 100 11.53 5.54 -16.84
CA LEU A 100 10.63 6.52 -17.46
C LEU A 100 11.36 7.81 -17.86
N GLN A 101 12.26 8.31 -17.02
CA GLN A 101 13.04 9.50 -17.33
C GLN A 101 13.98 9.28 -18.52
N ILE A 102 14.59 8.10 -18.63
CA ILE A 102 15.42 7.70 -19.77
C ILE A 102 14.56 7.59 -21.04
N THR A 103 13.38 6.97 -20.96
CA THR A 103 12.43 6.91 -22.09
C THR A 103 12.07 8.31 -22.58
N ILE A 104 11.71 9.23 -21.68
CA ILE A 104 11.41 10.63 -22.05
C ILE A 104 12.63 11.29 -22.72
N PHE A 105 13.83 11.10 -22.20
CA PHE A 105 15.05 11.69 -22.76
C PHE A 105 15.36 11.15 -24.17
N ILE A 106 15.24 9.83 -24.37
CA ILE A 106 15.49 9.18 -25.66
C ILE A 106 14.46 9.65 -26.70
N THR A 107 13.18 9.67 -26.32
CA THR A 107 12.09 9.99 -27.25
C THR A 107 12.10 11.48 -27.65
N TYR A 108 12.41 12.40 -26.74
CA TYR A 108 12.17 13.83 -26.97
C TYR A 108 13.41 14.73 -27.03
N ARG A 109 14.60 14.24 -26.65
CA ARG A 109 15.82 15.06 -26.57
C ARG A 109 16.95 14.61 -27.48
N LEU A 110 16.90 13.41 -28.04
CA LEU A 110 17.92 12.95 -28.99
C LEU A 110 17.63 13.52 -30.39
N PRO A 111 18.58 14.25 -31.02
CA PRO A 111 18.36 15.00 -32.25
C PRO A 111 18.37 14.15 -33.54
N ASN A 112 18.48 12.81 -33.45
CA ASN A 112 18.95 11.98 -34.55
C ASN A 112 18.02 10.82 -34.99
N SER A 113 16.71 10.91 -34.77
CA SER A 113 15.80 10.04 -35.52
C SER A 113 14.72 10.90 -36.14
N GLN A 114 14.51 10.70 -37.44
CA GLN A 114 13.43 11.29 -38.21
C GLN A 114 12.13 11.13 -37.43
N TRP A 115 11.76 12.20 -36.71
CA TRP A 115 10.49 12.28 -36.01
C TRP A 115 9.45 12.48 -37.09
N ASP A 116 8.89 11.38 -37.56
CA ASP A 116 7.69 11.41 -38.39
C ASP A 116 6.54 11.78 -37.45
N PRO A 117 5.89 12.96 -37.61
CA PRO A 117 4.82 13.43 -36.72
C PRO A 117 3.59 12.50 -36.69
N SER A 118 3.55 11.54 -37.60
CA SER A 118 2.56 10.47 -37.78
C SER A 118 2.85 9.21 -36.95
N SER A 119 4.05 9.05 -36.40
CA SER A 119 4.36 8.00 -35.44
C SER A 119 3.95 8.47 -34.04
N HIS A 120 2.67 8.31 -33.72
CA HIS A 120 2.18 8.47 -32.36
C HIS A 120 3.00 7.56 -31.44
N GLY A 121 3.98 8.13 -30.72
CA GLY A 121 4.46 7.51 -29.50
C GLY A 121 3.24 7.17 -28.65
N VAL A 122 3.23 5.99 -28.04
CA VAL A 122 2.07 5.42 -27.33
C VAL A 122 1.47 6.37 -26.27
N MET A 123 2.23 7.39 -25.86
CA MET A 123 1.85 8.39 -24.87
C MET A 123 2.52 9.75 -25.18
N SER A 124 1.78 10.85 -25.02
CA SER A 124 2.29 12.21 -25.21
C SER A 124 3.30 12.62 -24.13
N LEU A 125 4.14 13.64 -24.41
CA LEU A 125 5.08 14.21 -23.42
C LEU A 125 4.39 14.52 -22.09
N TRP A 126 3.23 15.16 -22.18
CA TRP A 126 2.51 15.65 -21.02
C TRP A 126 1.94 14.49 -20.18
N GLU A 127 1.44 13.44 -20.82
CA GLU A 127 0.99 12.22 -20.14
C GLU A 127 2.16 11.47 -19.49
N MET A 128 3.33 11.38 -20.15
CA MET A 128 4.52 10.78 -19.56
C MET A 128 5.01 11.56 -18.32
N VAL A 129 5.04 12.89 -18.40
CA VAL A 129 5.39 13.76 -17.26
C VAL A 129 4.36 13.63 -16.14
N ARG A 130 3.06 13.55 -16.47
CA ARG A 130 1.99 13.32 -15.49
C ARG A 130 2.15 11.98 -14.78
N LEU A 131 2.51 10.93 -15.51
CA LEU A 131 2.77 9.60 -14.96
C LEU A 131 3.99 9.62 -14.02
N VAL A 132 5.08 10.28 -14.41
CA VAL A 132 6.26 10.48 -13.54
C VAL A 132 5.86 11.22 -12.26
N ASN A 133 5.12 12.32 -12.37
CA ASN A 133 4.66 13.08 -11.20
C ASN A 133 3.77 12.22 -10.27
N MET A 134 2.87 11.40 -10.83
CA MET A 134 2.04 10.47 -10.06
C MET A 134 2.88 9.43 -9.30
N LEU A 135 3.92 8.88 -9.93
CA LEU A 135 4.86 7.95 -9.29
C LEU A 135 5.72 8.61 -8.21
N ILE A 136 6.09 9.88 -8.38
CA ILE A 136 6.77 10.64 -7.33
C ILE A 136 5.87 10.80 -6.11
N VAL A 137 4.57 11.07 -6.29
CA VAL A 137 3.61 11.16 -5.18
C VAL A 137 3.53 9.83 -4.41
N PHE A 138 3.52 8.69 -5.11
CA PHE A 138 3.55 7.37 -4.43
C PHE A 138 4.79 7.14 -3.56
N ARG A 139 5.90 7.83 -3.85
CA ARG A 139 7.12 7.73 -3.02
C ARG A 139 6.91 8.24 -1.60
N PHE A 140 5.96 9.16 -1.38
CA PHE A 140 5.57 9.61 -0.04
C PHE A 140 5.12 8.45 0.87
N LEU A 141 4.62 7.35 0.31
CA LEU A 141 4.22 6.16 1.06
C LEU A 141 5.37 5.55 1.88
N ARG A 142 6.64 5.82 1.53
CA ARG A 142 7.80 5.33 2.29
C ARG A 142 7.89 5.89 3.73
N ILE A 143 7.20 7.00 4.01
CA ILE A 143 7.15 7.65 5.34
C ILE A 143 6.15 6.94 6.27
N ILE A 144 5.16 6.25 5.71
CA ILE A 144 4.08 5.59 6.47
C ILE A 144 4.62 4.60 7.52
N PRO A 145 5.60 3.71 7.21
CA PRO A 145 6.12 2.76 8.19
C PRO A 145 6.91 3.41 9.34
N ASP A 146 7.48 4.60 9.13
CA ASP A 146 8.31 5.29 10.14
C ASP A 146 7.45 5.91 11.25
N ILE A 147 6.18 6.23 10.94
CA ILE A 147 5.23 6.78 11.91
C ILE A 147 4.49 5.63 12.60
N LYS A 148 4.74 5.42 13.89
CA LYS A 148 4.16 4.32 14.70
C LYS A 148 2.65 4.14 14.51
N LEU A 149 1.88 5.24 14.54
CA LEU A 149 0.43 5.20 14.35
C LEU A 149 0.03 4.74 12.94
N MET A 150 0.69 5.27 11.90
CA MET A 150 0.39 4.91 10.51
C MET A 150 0.83 3.48 10.19
N ALA A 151 1.94 3.02 10.75
CA ALA A 151 2.39 1.63 10.63
C ALA A 151 1.40 0.65 11.27
N LEU A 152 0.80 1.01 12.42
CA LEU A 152 -0.26 0.22 13.04
C LEU A 152 -1.50 0.15 12.15
N VAL A 153 -1.97 1.29 11.63
CA VAL A 153 -3.11 1.32 10.69
C VAL A 153 -2.81 0.49 9.44
N ALA A 154 -1.65 0.67 8.81
CA ALA A 154 -1.26 -0.08 7.62
C ALA A 154 -1.17 -1.59 7.87
N SER A 155 -0.63 -2.02 9.02
CA SER A 155 -0.55 -3.45 9.37
C SER A 155 -1.92 -4.06 9.64
N THR A 156 -2.83 -3.34 10.32
CA THR A 156 -4.20 -3.80 10.54
C THR A 156 -4.99 -3.94 9.24
N LEU A 157 -4.84 -3.01 8.30
CA LEU A 157 -5.44 -3.10 6.96
C LEU A 157 -4.90 -4.29 6.17
N LEU A 158 -3.58 -4.51 6.18
CA LEU A 158 -2.97 -5.66 5.48
C LEU A 158 -3.43 -6.99 6.07
N ASP A 159 -3.59 -7.07 7.39
CA ASP A 159 -4.15 -8.26 8.04
C ASP A 159 -5.62 -8.46 7.69
N LEU A 160 -6.39 -7.38 7.62
CA LEU A 160 -7.79 -7.44 7.21
C LEU A 160 -7.91 -8.00 5.79
N VAL A 161 -7.07 -7.54 4.84
CA VAL A 161 -7.04 -8.07 3.47
C VAL A 161 -6.74 -9.59 3.45
N LYS A 162 -5.83 -10.07 4.29
CA LYS A 162 -5.53 -11.51 4.38
C LYS A 162 -6.73 -12.30 4.89
N ASN A 163 -7.43 -11.78 5.90
CA ASN A 163 -8.61 -12.43 6.48
C ASN A 163 -9.81 -12.41 5.51
N LEU A 164 -9.93 -11.35 4.70
CA LEU A 164 -11.00 -11.19 3.71
C LEU A 164 -10.73 -11.91 2.39
N ARG A 165 -9.53 -12.48 2.18
CA ARG A 165 -9.17 -13.14 0.91
C ARG A 165 -10.14 -14.25 0.52
N ALA A 166 -10.60 -15.06 1.48
CA ALA A 166 -11.56 -16.12 1.22
C ALA A 166 -12.93 -15.56 0.76
N PHE A 167 -13.40 -14.49 1.40
CA PHE A 167 -14.66 -13.83 1.07
C PHE A 167 -14.61 -13.11 -0.27
N ALA A 168 -13.50 -12.45 -0.59
CA ALA A 168 -13.27 -11.81 -1.87
C ALA A 168 -13.38 -12.82 -3.04
N GLY A 169 -12.91 -14.05 -2.85
CA GLY A 169 -13.05 -15.11 -3.85
C GLY A 169 -14.51 -15.45 -4.17
N ILE A 170 -15.36 -15.56 -3.15
CA ILE A 170 -16.79 -15.83 -3.34
C ILE A 170 -17.47 -14.65 -4.05
N LEU A 171 -17.13 -13.41 -3.67
CA LEU A 171 -17.65 -12.20 -4.33
C LEU A 171 -17.32 -12.20 -5.82
N VAL A 172 -16.08 -12.54 -6.19
CA VAL A 172 -15.66 -12.63 -7.61
C VAL A 172 -16.48 -13.66 -8.38
N VAL A 173 -16.82 -14.81 -7.78
CA VAL A 173 -17.67 -15.82 -8.43
C VAL A 173 -19.08 -15.28 -8.67
N VAL A 174 -19.67 -14.60 -7.67
CA VAL A 174 -21.01 -14.00 -7.81
C VAL A 174 -21.01 -12.93 -8.90
N TYR A 175 -20.00 -12.05 -8.93
CA TYR A 175 -19.81 -11.08 -10.01
C TYR A 175 -19.70 -11.75 -11.38
N TYR A 176 -18.92 -12.83 -11.49
CA TYR A 176 -18.74 -13.54 -12.75
C TYR A 176 -20.07 -14.09 -13.29
N VAL A 177 -20.87 -14.75 -12.43
CA VAL A 177 -22.17 -15.31 -12.82
C VAL A 177 -23.12 -14.22 -13.31
N PHE A 178 -23.23 -13.12 -12.56
CA PHE A 178 -24.11 -12.01 -12.94
C PHE A 178 -23.62 -11.26 -14.18
N ALA A 179 -22.31 -11.13 -14.38
CA ALA A 179 -21.73 -10.50 -15.56
C ALA A 179 -22.04 -11.32 -16.83
N VAL A 180 -21.78 -12.63 -16.80
CA VAL A 180 -22.09 -13.52 -17.94
C VAL A 180 -23.59 -13.52 -18.24
N PHE A 181 -24.43 -13.60 -17.20
CA PHE A 181 -25.88 -13.56 -17.37
C PHE A 181 -26.36 -12.20 -17.92
N GLY A 182 -25.76 -11.09 -17.47
CA GLY A 182 -26.05 -9.75 -17.97
C GLY A 182 -25.69 -9.57 -19.45
N ILE A 183 -24.53 -10.08 -19.87
CA ILE A 183 -24.12 -10.09 -21.28
C ILE A 183 -25.13 -10.90 -22.11
N TRP A 184 -25.46 -12.13 -21.70
CA TRP A 184 -26.44 -12.95 -22.40
C TRP A 184 -27.81 -12.30 -22.58
N LEU A 185 -28.26 -11.48 -21.63
CA LEU A 185 -29.55 -10.82 -21.69
C LEU A 185 -29.53 -9.49 -22.44
N PHE A 186 -28.43 -8.75 -22.37
CA PHE A 186 -28.41 -7.33 -22.70
C PHE A 186 -27.29 -6.91 -23.66
N GLU A 187 -26.55 -7.85 -24.23
CA GLU A 187 -25.52 -7.58 -25.24
C GLU A 187 -26.11 -6.80 -26.43
N GLY A 188 -25.50 -5.65 -26.75
CA GLY A 188 -25.88 -4.80 -27.87
C GLY A 188 -27.20 -4.03 -27.68
N ALA A 189 -27.79 -4.06 -26.48
CA ALA A 189 -29.07 -3.41 -26.18
C ALA A 189 -29.00 -1.88 -26.23
N ILE A 190 -27.90 -1.30 -25.74
CA ILE A 190 -27.75 0.15 -25.62
C ILE A 190 -26.73 0.64 -26.65
N LYS A 191 -27.19 1.41 -27.64
CA LYS A 191 -26.32 2.04 -28.65
C LYS A 191 -26.47 3.56 -28.61
N PRO A 192 -25.36 4.31 -28.72
CA PRO A 192 -25.42 5.77 -28.69
C PRO A 192 -26.24 6.29 -29.89
N PRO A 193 -27.32 7.05 -29.67
CA PRO A 193 -28.10 7.60 -30.76
C PRO A 193 -27.35 8.75 -31.42
N ALA A 194 -27.43 8.82 -32.74
CA ALA A 194 -27.00 9.99 -33.50
C ALA A 194 -28.04 11.12 -33.36
N GLY A 195 -27.97 11.86 -32.24
CA GLY A 195 -28.65 13.15 -32.08
C GLY A 195 -30.11 13.12 -31.64
N MET A 196 -30.38 12.72 -30.40
CA MET A 196 -31.68 12.97 -29.74
C MET A 196 -31.59 14.10 -28.72
N SER A 197 -32.65 14.90 -28.61
CA SER A 197 -32.87 15.82 -27.49
C SER A 197 -33.13 14.98 -26.23
N MET A 198 -32.23 15.06 -25.26
CA MET A 198 -32.29 14.23 -24.06
C MET A 198 -32.97 14.98 -22.91
N GLU A 199 -33.93 14.33 -22.24
CA GLU A 199 -34.50 14.86 -21.01
C GLU A 199 -33.43 14.94 -19.91
N CYS A 200 -33.54 15.96 -19.05
CA CYS A 200 -32.57 16.14 -17.96
C CYS A 200 -32.69 15.03 -16.91
N GLY A 201 -31.56 14.47 -16.48
CA GLY A 201 -31.47 13.39 -15.49
C GLY A 201 -31.50 11.97 -16.06
N THR A 202 -31.55 11.83 -17.39
CA THR A 202 -31.59 10.53 -18.07
C THR A 202 -30.20 9.94 -18.30
N TYR A 203 -30.12 8.62 -18.46
CA TYR A 203 -28.87 7.87 -18.74
C TYR A 203 -28.11 8.46 -19.93
N GLU A 204 -28.87 8.88 -20.94
CA GLU A 204 -28.38 9.43 -22.19
C GLU A 204 -27.71 10.79 -22.01
N GLN A 205 -28.32 11.69 -21.23
CA GLN A 205 -27.78 13.03 -20.94
C GLN A 205 -26.52 12.97 -20.09
N LEU A 206 -26.46 12.03 -19.14
CA LEU A 206 -25.32 11.84 -18.24
C LEU A 206 -24.12 11.18 -18.92
N GLY A 207 -24.27 10.74 -20.18
CA GLY A 207 -23.19 10.16 -20.96
C GLY A 207 -22.76 8.78 -20.46
N TYR A 208 -23.67 8.01 -19.87
CA TYR A 208 -23.38 6.69 -19.30
C TYR A 208 -23.18 5.56 -20.33
N TRP A 209 -23.08 5.88 -21.63
CA TRP A 209 -22.85 4.93 -22.73
C TRP A 209 -21.77 3.85 -22.51
N PRO A 210 -20.63 4.14 -21.84
CA PRO A 210 -19.62 3.12 -21.55
C PRO A 210 -20.08 2.06 -20.55
N ASN A 211 -21.12 2.33 -19.76
CA ASN A 211 -21.64 1.44 -18.73
C ASN A 211 -22.70 0.52 -19.34
N ASN A 212 -22.24 -0.49 -20.08
CA ASN A 212 -23.10 -1.43 -20.80
C ASN A 212 -22.73 -2.90 -20.50
N PHE A 213 -23.41 -3.84 -21.17
CA PHE A 213 -23.17 -5.28 -21.08
C PHE A 213 -22.59 -5.86 -22.39
N ASP A 214 -21.92 -5.04 -23.20
CA ASP A 214 -21.40 -5.47 -24.51
C ASP A 214 -20.09 -6.26 -24.36
N ASP A 215 -19.29 -5.96 -23.33
CA ASP A 215 -18.08 -6.68 -23.00
C ASP A 215 -17.97 -6.99 -21.50
N PHE A 216 -17.14 -7.96 -21.16
CA PHE A 216 -17.01 -8.44 -19.79
C PHE A 216 -16.46 -7.37 -18.81
N ALA A 217 -15.59 -6.46 -19.28
CA ALA A 217 -15.05 -5.41 -18.44
C ALA A 217 -16.10 -4.32 -18.18
N ALA A 218 -16.84 -3.90 -19.20
CA ALA A 218 -17.97 -2.99 -19.08
C ALA A 218 -19.06 -3.56 -18.15
N ALA A 219 -19.37 -4.85 -18.29
CA ALA A 219 -20.33 -5.54 -17.42
C ALA A 219 -19.91 -5.50 -15.93
N ILE A 220 -18.63 -5.71 -15.62
CA ILE A 220 -18.13 -5.61 -14.24
C ILE A 220 -18.28 -4.18 -13.71
N ILE A 221 -17.93 -3.17 -14.51
CA ILE A 221 -18.04 -1.75 -14.12
C ILE A 221 -19.49 -1.39 -13.85
N LEU A 222 -20.40 -1.76 -14.75
CA LEU A 222 -21.83 -1.51 -14.59
C LEU A 222 -22.40 -2.21 -13.34
N LEU A 223 -22.03 -3.47 -13.10
CA LEU A 223 -22.43 -4.19 -11.88
C LEU A 223 -21.89 -3.53 -10.61
N TYR A 224 -20.67 -3.00 -10.65
CA TYR A 224 -20.08 -2.24 -9.56
C TYR A 224 -20.84 -0.93 -9.31
N ASP A 225 -21.18 -0.17 -10.36
CA ASP A 225 -21.93 1.07 -10.24
C ASP A 225 -23.33 0.83 -9.63
N VAL A 226 -24.00 -0.26 -10.02
CA VAL A 226 -25.28 -0.66 -9.41
C VAL A 226 -25.12 -1.13 -7.96
N MET A 227 -24.02 -1.82 -7.62
CA MET A 227 -23.73 -2.26 -6.24
C MET A 227 -23.58 -1.07 -5.28
N ILE A 228 -23.00 0.05 -5.74
CA ILE A 228 -22.86 1.28 -4.94
C ILE A 228 -24.23 1.93 -4.64
N VAL A 229 -25.27 1.63 -5.44
CA VAL A 229 -26.63 2.18 -5.31
C VAL A 229 -26.73 3.68 -5.63
N ASN A 230 -25.66 4.31 -6.13
CA ASN A 230 -25.72 5.71 -6.56
C ASN A 230 -26.23 5.80 -8.00
N ASN A 231 -27.27 6.61 -8.25
CA ASN A 231 -27.93 6.77 -9.55
C ASN A 231 -28.36 5.45 -10.25
N TRP A 232 -28.44 4.34 -9.52
CA TRP A 232 -28.70 3.03 -10.12
C TRP A 232 -30.06 2.93 -10.83
N GLN A 233 -31.03 3.72 -10.39
CA GLN A 233 -32.34 3.88 -11.02
C GLN A 233 -32.24 4.32 -12.49
N ALA A 234 -31.23 5.12 -12.87
CA ALA A 234 -31.04 5.56 -14.24
C ALA A 234 -30.62 4.39 -15.15
N PHE A 235 -29.79 3.47 -14.66
CA PHE A 235 -29.45 2.25 -15.38
C PHE A 235 -30.67 1.34 -15.53
N MET A 236 -31.39 1.09 -14.42
CA MET A 236 -32.57 0.25 -14.44
C MET A 236 -33.65 0.79 -15.39
N ASP A 237 -33.91 2.11 -15.37
CA ASP A 237 -34.89 2.73 -16.27
C ASP A 237 -34.43 2.68 -17.74
N ALA A 238 -33.16 2.96 -18.02
CA ALA A 238 -32.62 2.85 -19.37
C ALA A 238 -32.77 1.43 -19.92
N TYR A 239 -32.35 0.41 -19.16
CA TYR A 239 -32.49 -0.99 -19.60
C TYR A 239 -33.96 -1.43 -19.72
N SER A 240 -34.86 -0.89 -18.89
CA SER A 240 -36.30 -1.10 -19.04
C SER A 240 -36.83 -0.58 -20.36
N ARG A 241 -36.39 0.64 -20.75
CA ARG A 241 -36.80 1.30 -22.00
C ARG A 241 -36.19 0.65 -23.25
N TYR A 242 -34.92 0.24 -23.19
CA TYR A 242 -34.20 -0.32 -24.35
C TYR A 242 -34.40 -1.82 -24.56
N THR A 243 -34.82 -2.57 -23.54
CA THR A 243 -35.00 -4.03 -23.64
C THR A 243 -36.44 -4.44 -23.35
N THR A 244 -36.77 -4.64 -22.08
CA THR A 244 -38.11 -4.96 -21.59
C THR A 244 -38.25 -4.51 -20.14
N GLU A 245 -39.48 -4.29 -19.70
CA GLU A 245 -39.80 -4.02 -18.28
C GLU A 245 -39.32 -5.14 -17.33
N TRP A 246 -39.19 -6.39 -17.82
CA TRP A 246 -38.68 -7.52 -17.06
C TRP A 246 -37.20 -7.41 -16.69
N SER A 247 -36.43 -6.56 -17.38
CA SER A 247 -35.03 -6.27 -17.03
C SER A 247 -34.88 -5.71 -15.61
N LYS A 248 -35.91 -5.02 -15.08
CA LYS A 248 -35.96 -4.54 -13.69
C LYS A 248 -35.72 -5.66 -12.68
N ILE A 249 -36.21 -6.88 -12.95
CA ILE A 249 -36.02 -8.02 -12.06
C ILE A 249 -34.53 -8.37 -11.95
N TYR A 250 -33.78 -8.35 -13.06
CA TYR A 250 -32.34 -8.60 -13.03
C TYR A 250 -31.61 -7.59 -12.14
N PHE A 251 -31.89 -6.28 -12.30
CA PHE A 251 -31.26 -5.23 -11.50
C PHE A 251 -31.66 -5.30 -10.01
N VAL A 252 -32.91 -5.60 -9.71
CA VAL A 252 -33.38 -5.77 -8.32
C VAL A 252 -32.74 -7.01 -7.67
N CYS A 253 -32.65 -8.12 -8.39
CA CYS A 253 -31.97 -9.33 -7.92
C CYS A 253 -30.48 -9.09 -7.66
N TRP A 254 -29.80 -8.36 -8.56
CA TRP A 254 -28.41 -7.97 -8.36
C TRP A 254 -28.26 -7.03 -7.16
N TRP A 255 -29.11 -6.02 -7.03
CA TRP A 255 -29.08 -5.09 -5.89
C TRP A 255 -29.26 -5.81 -4.56
N LEU A 256 -30.22 -6.74 -4.47
CA LEU A 256 -30.45 -7.53 -3.26
C LEU A 256 -29.24 -8.41 -2.93
N THR A 257 -28.67 -9.06 -3.94
CA THR A 257 -27.51 -9.94 -3.75
C THR A 257 -26.25 -9.15 -3.38
N SER A 258 -25.97 -8.05 -4.08
CA SER A 258 -24.74 -7.28 -3.92
C SER A 258 -24.83 -6.26 -2.78
N SER A 259 -25.72 -5.27 -2.88
CA SER A 259 -25.80 -4.20 -1.88
C SER A 259 -26.38 -4.70 -0.56
N VAL A 260 -27.52 -5.40 -0.58
CA VAL A 260 -28.19 -5.78 0.67
C VAL A 260 -27.52 -6.96 1.36
N MET A 261 -27.13 -8.01 0.62
CA MET A 261 -26.47 -9.16 1.23
C MET A 261 -24.95 -8.97 1.36
N TRP A 262 -24.24 -8.71 0.26
CA TRP A 262 -22.77 -8.69 0.30
C TRP A 262 -22.17 -7.54 1.11
N VAL A 263 -22.64 -6.30 0.95
CA VAL A 263 -22.08 -5.17 1.71
C VAL A 263 -22.32 -5.34 3.21
N ASN A 264 -23.52 -5.80 3.61
CA ASN A 264 -23.83 -6.03 5.03
C ASN A 264 -23.02 -7.20 5.61
N LEU A 265 -22.85 -8.29 4.86
CA LEU A 265 -21.98 -9.40 5.26
C LEU A 265 -20.52 -8.93 5.39
N PHE A 266 -20.04 -8.11 4.47
CA PHE A 266 -18.70 -7.52 4.51
C PHE A 266 -18.49 -6.65 5.76
N VAL A 267 -19.44 -5.76 6.07
CA VAL A 267 -19.40 -4.92 7.27
C VAL A 267 -19.40 -5.78 8.54
N ALA A 268 -20.25 -6.81 8.60
CA ALA A 268 -20.31 -7.72 9.73
C ALA A 268 -18.96 -8.43 9.96
N LEU A 269 -18.30 -8.89 8.90
CA LEU A 269 -16.99 -9.54 9.00
C LEU A 269 -15.87 -8.58 9.42
N ILE A 270 -15.87 -7.35 8.93
CA ILE A 270 -14.91 -6.34 9.38
C ILE A 270 -15.11 -6.08 10.87
N LEU A 271 -16.37 -5.92 11.30
CA LEU A 271 -16.71 -5.69 12.69
C LEU A 271 -16.26 -6.86 13.58
N GLU A 272 -16.52 -8.11 13.17
CA GLU A 272 -16.07 -9.30 13.89
C GLU A 272 -14.54 -9.37 13.98
N ASN A 273 -13.82 -9.09 12.89
CA ASN A 273 -12.35 -9.04 12.89
C ASN A 273 -11.81 -7.93 13.80
N PHE A 274 -12.46 -6.77 13.81
CA PHE A 274 -12.10 -5.66 14.66
C PHE A 274 -12.36 -5.98 16.14
N ILE A 275 -13.53 -6.51 16.48
CA ILE A 275 -13.90 -6.96 17.84
C ILE A 275 -12.90 -8.02 18.32
N TYR A 276 -12.63 -9.05 17.51
CA TYR A 276 -11.67 -10.10 17.87
C TYR A 276 -10.26 -9.54 18.16
N LYS A 277 -9.80 -8.57 17.36
CA LYS A 277 -8.51 -7.90 17.61
C LYS A 277 -8.55 -6.99 18.84
N TRP A 278 -9.65 -6.25 19.03
CA TRP A 278 -9.86 -5.35 20.16
C TRP A 278 -9.89 -6.10 21.48
N ASP A 279 -10.68 -7.17 21.56
CA ASP A 279 -10.79 -8.03 22.75
C ASP A 279 -9.46 -8.69 23.08
N ARG A 280 -8.69 -9.12 22.08
CA ARG A 280 -7.36 -9.68 22.33
C ARG A 280 -6.37 -8.62 22.83
N SER A 281 -6.45 -7.39 22.32
CA SER A 281 -5.62 -6.28 22.79
C SER A 281 -5.99 -5.86 24.22
N HIS A 282 -7.29 -5.83 24.56
CA HIS A 282 -7.77 -5.47 25.90
C HIS A 282 -7.57 -6.60 26.91
N SER A 283 -7.78 -7.85 26.51
CA SER A 283 -7.52 -9.00 27.39
C SER A 283 -6.04 -9.06 27.76
N CYS A 284 -5.14 -8.81 26.79
CA CYS A 284 -3.70 -8.74 27.08
C CYS A 284 -3.37 -7.62 28.07
N SER A 285 -3.91 -6.41 27.87
CA SER A 285 -3.65 -5.29 28.77
C SER A 285 -4.21 -5.52 30.19
N VAL A 286 -5.39 -6.13 30.33
CA VAL A 286 -5.96 -6.47 31.63
C VAL A 286 -5.11 -7.54 32.33
N THR A 287 -4.71 -8.61 31.63
CA THR A 287 -3.84 -9.64 32.22
C THR A 287 -2.46 -9.10 32.61
N ASP A 288 -1.90 -8.18 31.82
CA ASP A 288 -0.62 -7.56 32.12
C ASP A 288 -0.72 -6.66 33.37
N VAL A 289 -1.81 -5.90 33.51
CA VAL A 289 -2.08 -5.07 34.70
C VAL A 289 -2.30 -5.93 35.95
N GLU A 290 -3.05 -7.03 35.84
CA GLU A 290 -3.25 -7.98 36.94
C GLU A 290 -1.95 -8.66 37.35
N ARG A 291 -1.11 -9.05 36.38
CA ARG A 291 0.19 -9.64 36.65
C ARG A 291 1.13 -8.66 37.37
N ILE A 292 1.22 -7.42 36.90
CA ILE A 292 2.01 -6.36 37.57
C ILE A 292 1.50 -6.14 38.99
N ARG A 293 0.18 -6.11 39.20
CA ARG A 293 -0.43 -5.98 40.53
C ARG A 293 -0.07 -7.16 41.44
N TYR A 294 -0.12 -8.38 40.93
CA TYR A 294 0.25 -9.58 41.68
C TYR A 294 1.73 -9.56 42.06
N GLU A 295 2.63 -9.29 41.10
CA GLU A 295 4.08 -9.19 41.35
C GLU A 295 4.40 -8.09 42.38
N THR A 296 3.75 -6.93 42.28
CA THR A 296 3.88 -5.84 43.27
C THR A 296 3.38 -6.24 44.65
N SER A 297 2.26 -6.96 44.73
CA SER A 297 1.68 -7.43 45.99
C SER A 297 2.56 -8.48 46.67
N VAL A 298 3.11 -9.41 45.88
CA VAL A 298 4.08 -10.41 46.34
C VAL A 298 5.34 -9.72 46.86
N GLN A 299 5.91 -8.78 46.10
CA GLN A 299 7.08 -8.03 46.58
C GLN A 299 6.80 -7.26 47.87
N LEU A 300 5.61 -6.67 48.03
CA LEU A 300 5.21 -6.00 49.27
C LEU A 300 5.08 -6.97 50.45
N MET A 301 4.51 -8.17 50.25
CA MET A 301 4.44 -9.19 51.32
C MET A 301 5.82 -9.63 51.79
N PHE A 302 6.77 -9.80 50.87
CA PHE A 302 8.12 -10.23 51.20
C PHE A 302 9.05 -9.07 51.57
N ARG A 303 8.62 -7.81 51.48
CA ARG A 303 9.43 -6.64 51.77
C ARG A 303 9.99 -6.61 53.20
N GLU A 304 9.24 -7.08 54.18
CA GLU A 304 9.72 -7.18 55.56
C GLU A 304 10.66 -8.37 55.80
N GLN A 305 10.63 -9.39 54.92
CA GLN A 305 11.47 -10.59 55.01
C GLN A 305 12.72 -10.50 54.15
N VAL A 306 12.76 -9.59 53.16
CA VAL A 306 13.89 -9.33 52.29
C VAL A 306 14.68 -8.16 52.86
N GLN A 307 15.78 -8.47 53.53
CA GLN A 307 16.75 -7.47 53.96
C GLN A 307 17.52 -6.96 52.72
N GLU A 308 17.50 -5.65 52.47
CA GLU A 308 18.29 -5.06 51.39
C GLU A 308 19.78 -5.38 51.64
N PRO A 309 20.48 -6.01 50.68
CA PRO A 309 21.89 -6.37 50.85
C PRO A 309 22.72 -5.11 51.04
N THR A 310 23.61 -5.13 52.01
CA THR A 310 24.56 -4.04 52.26
C THR A 310 25.48 -3.84 51.04
N GLU A 311 25.90 -2.60 50.75
CA GLU A 311 26.77 -2.27 49.61
C GLU A 311 28.03 -3.17 49.55
N GLU A 312 28.56 -3.54 50.71
CA GLU A 312 29.72 -4.44 50.83
C GLU A 312 29.44 -5.86 50.33
N GLU A 313 28.25 -6.42 50.59
CA GLU A 313 27.84 -7.74 50.12
C GLU A 313 27.60 -7.77 48.61
N LEU A 314 26.98 -6.71 48.08
CA LEU A 314 26.80 -6.50 46.65
C LEU A 314 28.15 -6.41 45.92
N LEU A 315 29.11 -5.65 46.47
CA LEU A 315 30.45 -5.54 45.91
C LEU A 315 31.20 -6.88 45.96
N CYS A 316 31.04 -7.66 47.04
CA CYS A 316 31.61 -8.99 47.16
C CYS A 316 31.03 -9.97 46.13
N GLN A 317 29.71 -9.96 45.91
CA GLN A 317 29.07 -10.81 44.90
C GLN A 317 29.42 -10.37 43.46
N LEU A 318 29.52 -9.06 43.20
CA LEU A 318 30.00 -8.56 41.91
C LEU A 318 31.45 -8.97 41.63
N HIS A 319 32.32 -8.99 42.64
CA HIS A 319 33.70 -9.46 42.50
C HIS A 319 33.82 -10.97 42.25
N GLN A 320 32.87 -11.76 42.75
CA GLN A 320 32.82 -13.21 42.53
C GLN A 320 32.23 -13.60 41.17
N HIS A 321 31.65 -12.65 40.44
CA HIS A 321 31.05 -12.93 39.14
C HIS A 321 32.12 -13.19 38.07
N PRO A 322 32.14 -14.36 37.41
CA PRO A 322 33.22 -14.79 36.52
C PRO A 322 33.39 -13.95 35.24
N HIS A 323 32.56 -12.93 35.03
CA HIS A 323 32.53 -12.08 33.85
C HIS A 323 32.69 -10.58 34.18
N LEU A 324 32.86 -10.22 35.45
CA LEU A 324 32.93 -8.82 35.88
C LEU A 324 34.26 -8.56 36.60
N HIS A 325 35.26 -8.09 35.86
CA HIS A 325 36.52 -7.61 36.43
C HIS A 325 36.43 -6.10 36.65
N LEU A 326 35.98 -5.69 37.85
CA LEU A 326 36.05 -4.30 38.27
C LEU A 326 37.49 -4.00 38.72
N GLN A 327 38.23 -3.25 37.90
CA GLN A 327 39.53 -2.69 38.31
C GLN A 327 39.28 -1.41 39.11
N TRP A 328 39.93 -1.33 40.28
CA TRP A 328 39.87 -0.20 41.22
C TRP A 328 40.41 1.10 40.64
#